data_AF-A0A7J3MGW5-F1
#
_entry.id   AF-A0A7J3MGW5-F1
#
_cell.length_a   1.000
_cell.length_b   1.000
_cell.length_c   1.000
_cell.angle_alpha   90.00
_cell.angle_beta   90.00
_cell.angle_gamma   90.00
#
_symmetry.space_group_name_H-M   'P 1'
#
loop_
_entity.id
_entity.type
_entity.pdbx_description
1 polymer ?
#
loop_
_entity_poly.entity_id
_entity_poly.type
_entity_poly.pdbx_seq_one_letter_code
_entity_poly.pdbx_strand_id
1 'polypeptide(L)'
;MGVTIRKGGMKFFFTIPNIFTLSNVVSGFIAIYFASVGDYLTSFLFITLAIIFDGADGFIARKLGAASDFGRELDSLCDEVSFGVAPAFLLVRITVDKNPQLTPYAIIIGAIFA
;
A
#
# COMPACT_ATOMS: atom_id res chain seq x y z
N MET A 1 5.22 26.11 44.32
CA MET A 1 5.43 24.85 43.58
C MET A 1 4.46 24.83 42.41
N GLY A 2 4.95 25.14 41.20
CA GLY A 2 4.10 25.21 40.01
C GLY A 2 3.84 23.81 39.45
N VAL A 3 2.57 23.40 39.42
CA VAL A 3 2.14 22.18 38.76
C VAL A 3 2.17 22.44 37.25
N THR A 4 3.18 21.90 36.56
CA THR A 4 3.25 21.92 35.10
C THR A 4 2.26 20.89 34.56
N ILE A 5 1.06 21.35 34.20
CA ILE A 5 0.08 20.54 33.45
C ILE A 5 0.71 20.21 32.08
N ARG A 6 1.17 18.96 31.90
CA ARG A 6 1.50 18.43 30.57
C ARG A 6 0.19 18.39 29.77
N LYS A 7 0.00 19.34 28.85
CA LYS A 7 -1.04 19.23 27.83
C LYS A 7 -0.75 17.97 27.01
N GLY A 8 -1.44 16.88 27.32
CA GLY A 8 -1.59 15.72 26.45
C GLY A 8 -2.41 16.14 25.23
N GLY A 9 -1.80 16.93 24.35
CA GLY A 9 -2.35 17.23 23.04
C GLY A 9 -2.30 15.94 22.25
N MET A 10 -3.45 15.35 21.99
CA MET A 10 -3.64 14.30 21.00
C MET A 10 -3.04 14.82 19.68
N LYS A 11 -1.79 14.41 19.38
CA LYS A 11 -1.10 14.80 18.15
C LYS A 11 -1.95 14.26 17.01
N PHE A 12 -2.48 15.16 16.20
CA PHE A 12 -3.32 14.84 15.05
C PHE A 12 -2.61 13.77 14.20
N PHE A 13 -3.09 12.52 14.26
CA PHE A 13 -2.51 11.37 13.55
C PHE A 13 -2.75 11.45 12.03
N PHE A 14 -3.54 12.43 11.58
CA PHE A 14 -3.83 12.72 10.18
C PHE A 14 -2.96 13.89 9.70
N THR A 15 -1.77 13.57 9.20
CA THR A 15 -0.99 14.51 8.38
C THR A 15 -1.39 14.35 6.92
N ILE A 16 -1.17 15.38 6.09
CA ILE A 16 -1.45 15.31 4.65
C ILE A 16 -0.76 14.10 3.99
N PRO A 17 0.53 13.79 4.27
CA PRO A 17 1.17 12.58 3.76
C PRO A 17 0.41 11.29 4.08
N ASN A 18 -0.07 11.12 5.32
CA ASN A 18 -0.78 9.90 5.72
C ASN A 18 -2.06 9.65 4.92
N ILE A 19 -2.71 10.69 4.38
CA ILE A 19 -3.89 10.53 3.51
C ILE A 19 -3.49 9.90 2.17
N PHE A 20 -2.34 10.29 1.63
CA PHE A 20 -1.82 9.72 0.39
C PHE A 20 -1.36 8.27 0.60
N THR A 21 -0.68 7.99 1.71
CA THR A 21 -0.32 6.62 2.12
C THR A 21 -1.56 5.73 2.29
N LEU A 22 -2.63 6.25 2.90
CA LEU A 22 -3.91 5.54 2.98
C LEU A 22 -4.56 5.36 1.60
N SER A 23 -4.38 6.31 0.68
CA SER A 23 -4.88 6.19 -0.69
C SER A 23 -4.12 5.11 -1.47
N ASN A 24 -2.80 4.98 -1.25
CA ASN A 24 -1.96 3.91 -1.77
C ASN A 24 -2.55 2.54 -1.39
N VAL A 25 -2.74 2.25 -0.10
CA VAL A 25 -3.27 0.94 0.32
C VAL A 25 -4.70 0.68 -0.13
N VAL A 26 -5.55 1.72 -0.20
CA VAL A 26 -6.90 1.59 -0.78
C VAL A 26 -6.83 1.16 -2.24
N SER A 27 -5.92 1.74 -3.03
CA SER A 27 -5.66 1.29 -4.41
C SER A 27 -5.19 -0.16 -4.46
N GLY A 28 -4.28 -0.57 -3.57
CA GLY A 28 -3.85 -1.97 -3.45
C GLY A 28 -5.01 -2.94 -3.17
N PHE A 29 -5.90 -2.61 -2.24
CA PHE A 29 -7.10 -3.42 -1.96
C PHE A 29 -8.06 -3.50 -3.14
N ILE A 30 -8.30 -2.39 -3.84
CA ILE A 30 -9.15 -2.37 -5.04
C ILE A 30 -8.52 -3.23 -6.14
N ALA A 31 -7.20 -3.20 -6.30
CA ALA A 31 -6.50 -4.05 -7.25
C ALA A 31 -6.71 -5.54 -6.95
N ILE A 32 -6.62 -5.96 -5.68
CA ILE A 32 -6.88 -7.33 -5.24
C ILE A 32 -8.32 -7.73 -5.58
N TYR A 33 -9.29 -6.86 -5.30
CA TYR A 33 -10.69 -7.10 -5.65
C TYR A 33 -10.87 -7.35 -7.15
N PHE A 34 -10.36 -6.47 -8.02
CA PHE A 34 -10.50 -6.63 -9.47
C PHE A 34 -9.79 -7.87 -10.01
N ALA A 35 -8.62 -8.22 -9.46
CA ALA A 35 -7.97 -9.49 -9.77
C ALA A 35 -8.88 -10.66 -9.42
N SER A 36 -9.53 -10.63 -8.24
CA SER A 36 -10.37 -11.74 -7.76
C SER A 36 -11.59 -12.03 -8.65
N VAL A 37 -12.11 -11.01 -9.34
CA VAL A 37 -13.23 -11.13 -10.29
C VAL A 37 -12.77 -11.32 -11.75
N GLY A 38 -11.47 -11.48 -11.99
CA GLY A 38 -10.89 -11.75 -13.31
C GLY A 38 -10.64 -10.50 -14.18
N ASP A 39 -10.87 -9.30 -13.66
CA ASP A 39 -10.53 -8.06 -14.36
C ASP A 39 -9.08 -7.65 -14.08
N TYR A 40 -8.19 -8.31 -14.80
CA TYR A 40 -6.75 -8.13 -14.66
C TYR A 40 -6.23 -6.78 -15.11
N LEU A 41 -6.90 -6.16 -16.09
CA LEU A 41 -6.50 -4.85 -16.59
C LEU A 41 -6.78 -3.79 -15.52
N THR A 42 -7.99 -3.78 -14.96
CA THR A 42 -8.35 -2.82 -13.91
C THR A 42 -7.50 -3.06 -12.65
N SER A 43 -7.23 -4.32 -12.28
CA SER A 43 -6.31 -4.64 -11.20
C SER A 43 -4.92 -4.03 -11.40
N PHE A 44 -4.31 -4.22 -12.57
CA PHE A 44 -3.01 -3.63 -12.91
C PHE A 44 -3.02 -2.10 -12.87
N LEU A 45 -4.11 -1.47 -13.34
CA LEU A 45 -4.25 -0.01 -13.29
C LEU A 45 -4.27 0.51 -11.85
N PHE A 46 -4.94 -0.19 -10.92
CA PHE A 46 -4.96 0.20 -9.52
C PHE A 46 -3.62 -0.02 -8.81
N ILE A 47 -2.87 -1.07 -9.14
CA ILE A 47 -1.48 -1.24 -8.67
C ILE A 47 -0.62 -0.05 -9.15
N THR A 48 -0.75 0.32 -10.42
CA THR A 48 -0.01 1.46 -10.99
C THR A 48 -0.41 2.77 -10.31
N LEU A 49 -1.69 2.95 -9.99
CA LEU A 49 -2.19 4.11 -9.26
C LEU A 49 -1.62 4.17 -7.83
N ALA A 50 -1.48 3.02 -7.16
CA ALA A 50 -0.86 2.92 -5.84
C ALA A 50 0.59 3.46 -5.83
N ILE A 51 1.37 3.15 -6.88
CA ILE A 51 2.75 3.67 -7.07
C ILE A 51 2.75 5.20 -7.17
N ILE A 52 1.74 5.79 -7.81
CA ILE A 52 1.62 7.24 -7.94
C ILE A 52 1.33 7.88 -6.57
N PHE A 53 0.49 7.26 -5.74
CA PHE A 53 0.16 7.77 -4.41
C PHE A 53 1.34 7.68 -3.43
N ASP A 54 2.07 6.57 -3.43
CA ASP A 54 3.33 6.41 -2.68
C ASP A 54 4.36 7.49 -3.06
N GLY A 55 4.63 7.65 -4.36
CA GLY A 55 5.55 8.70 -4.82
C GLY A 55 5.11 10.12 -4.41
N ALA A 56 3.80 10.37 -4.30
CA ALA A 56 3.24 11.64 -3.87
C ALA A 56 3.38 11.87 -2.36
N ASP A 57 3.11 10.88 -1.50
CA ASP A 57 3.22 11.04 -0.05
C ASP A 57 4.66 11.32 0.38
N GLY A 58 5.65 10.64 -0.21
CA GLY A 58 7.05 10.81 0.11
C GLY A 58 7.56 12.17 -0.33
N PHE A 59 7.07 12.66 -1.48
CA PHE A 59 7.37 14.02 -1.93
C PHE A 59 6.76 15.08 -1.00
N ILE A 60 5.50 14.91 -0.61
CA ILE A 60 4.79 15.86 0.25
C ILE A 60 5.37 15.87 1.66
N ALA A 61 5.71 14.71 2.23
CA ALA A 61 6.32 14.57 3.54
C ALA A 61 7.67 15.30 3.62
N ARG A 62 8.52 15.14 2.59
CA ARG A 62 9.80 15.86 2.47
C ARG A 62 9.60 17.37 2.38
N LYS A 63 8.62 17.82 1.59
CA LYS A 63 8.37 19.25 1.37
C LYS A 63 7.78 19.94 2.60
N LEU A 64 6.93 19.25 3.37
CA LEU A 64 6.26 19.81 4.54
C LEU A 64 7.06 19.63 5.85
N GLY A 65 8.21 18.93 5.82
CA GLY A 65 8.95 18.60 7.03
C GLY A 65 8.12 17.77 8.03
N ALA A 66 7.12 17.04 7.52
CA ALA A 66 6.12 16.32 8.32
C ALA A 66 6.44 14.83 8.49
N ALA A 67 7.70 14.44 8.27
CA ALA A 67 8.16 13.07 8.47
C ALA A 67 8.05 12.69 9.95
N SER A 68 7.37 11.56 10.22
CA SER A 68 7.22 11.01 11.56
C SER A 68 7.53 9.52 11.54
N ASP A 69 8.00 8.96 12.66
CA ASP A 69 8.31 7.52 12.75
C ASP A 69 7.06 6.66 12.53
N PHE A 70 5.90 7.08 13.06
CA PHE A 70 4.62 6.43 12.81
C PHE A 70 4.23 6.46 11.32
N GLY A 71 4.35 7.61 10.67
CA GLY A 71 4.07 7.73 9.23
C GLY A 71 4.94 6.81 8.40
N ARG A 72 6.23 6.65 8.78
CA ARG A 72 7.16 5.74 8.11
C ARG A 72 6.79 4.26 8.29
N GLU A 73 6.33 3.86 9.47
CA GLU A 73 5.85 2.49 9.68
C GLU A 73 4.54 2.22 8.92
N LEU A 74 3.63 3.20 8.90
CA LEU A 74 2.39 3.11 8.13
C LEU A 74 2.68 2.96 6.63
N ASP A 75 3.60 3.77 6.11
CA ASP A 75 4.09 3.74 4.73
C ASP A 75 4.58 2.35 4.32
N SER A 76 5.52 1.81 5.11
CA SER A 76 6.04 0.46 4.89
C SER A 76 4.96 -0.63 4.90
N LEU A 77 3.95 -0.53 5.77
CA LEU A 77 2.84 -1.49 5.79
C LEU A 77 1.92 -1.34 4.58
N CYS A 78 1.68 -0.12 4.13
CA CYS A 78 0.86 0.17 2.96
C CYS A 78 1.56 -0.31 1.68
N ASP A 79 2.86 -0.10 1.57
CA ASP A 79 3.69 -0.55 0.45
C ASP A 79 3.72 -2.06 0.31
N GLU A 80 3.85 -2.79 1.43
CA GLU A 80 3.80 -4.25 1.44
C GLU A 80 2.51 -4.77 0.80
N VAL A 81 1.37 -4.16 1.13
CA VAL A 81 0.07 -4.57 0.58
C VAL A 81 -0.05 -4.22 -0.91
N SER A 82 0.33 -2.99 -1.28
CA SER A 82 0.14 -2.47 -2.64
C SER A 82 1.14 -3.00 -3.65
N PHE A 83 2.39 -3.24 -3.24
CA PHE A 83 3.49 -3.63 -4.12
C PHE A 83 3.96 -5.06 -3.90
N GLY A 84 3.72 -5.64 -2.73
CA GLY A 84 3.97 -7.06 -2.49
C GLY A 84 2.73 -7.91 -2.76
N VAL A 85 1.73 -7.75 -1.89
CA VAL A 85 0.56 -8.65 -1.88
C VAL A 85 -0.31 -8.51 -3.13
N ALA A 86 -0.64 -7.29 -3.56
CA ALA A 86 -1.54 -7.09 -4.70
C ALA A 86 -0.96 -7.64 -6.03
N PRO A 87 0.31 -7.38 -6.40
CA PRO A 87 0.92 -7.97 -7.60
C PRO A 87 1.07 -9.49 -7.51
N ALA A 88 1.45 -10.02 -6.34
CA ALA A 88 1.54 -11.46 -6.12
C ALA A 88 0.18 -12.15 -6.33
N PHE A 89 -0.88 -11.56 -5.77
CA PHE A 89 -2.24 -12.06 -5.93
C PHE A 89 -2.70 -12.01 -7.39
N LEU A 90 -2.44 -10.90 -8.10
CA LEU A 90 -2.74 -10.74 -9.52
C LEU A 90 -2.06 -11.84 -10.35
N LEU A 91 -0.77 -12.10 -10.12
CA LEU A 91 -0.01 -13.13 -10.83
C LEU A 91 -0.60 -14.53 -10.59
N VAL A 92 -0.87 -14.88 -9.33
CA VAL A 92 -1.50 -16.16 -8.97
C VAL A 92 -2.85 -16.31 -9.67
N ARG A 93 -3.69 -15.28 -9.63
CA ARG A 93 -5.04 -15.32 -10.21
C ARG A 93 -5.01 -15.49 -11.74
N ILE A 94 -4.11 -14.77 -12.43
CA ILE A 94 -3.88 -14.92 -13.88
C ILE A 94 -3.46 -16.35 -14.21
N THR A 95 -2.52 -16.94 -13.46
CA THR A 95 -2.05 -18.30 -13.76
C THR A 95 -3.13 -19.34 -13.50
N VAL A 96 -3.93 -19.22 -12.44
CA VAL A 96 -5.03 -20.16 -12.21
C VAL A 96 -6.07 -20.10 -13.34
N ASP A 97 -6.34 -18.93 -13.91
CA ASP A 97 -7.30 -18.80 -15.02
C ASP A 97 -6.74 -19.26 -16.37
N LYS A 98 -5.50 -18.90 -16.67
CA LYS A 98 -4.94 -19.06 -18.03
C LYS A 98 -3.99 -20.24 -18.18
N ASN A 99 -3.24 -20.61 -17.13
CA ASN A 99 -2.29 -21.70 -17.18
C ASN A 99 -2.04 -22.30 -15.78
N PRO A 100 -2.94 -23.19 -15.30
CA PRO A 100 -2.89 -23.73 -13.94
C PRO A 100 -1.58 -24.48 -13.62
N GLN A 101 -0.87 -24.98 -14.64
CA GLN A 101 0.41 -25.65 -14.46
C GLN A 101 1.50 -24.70 -13.95
N LEU A 102 1.35 -23.39 -14.20
CA LEU A 102 2.30 -22.36 -13.75
C LEU A 102 1.98 -21.83 -12.34
N THR A 103 0.80 -22.11 -11.79
CA THR A 103 0.36 -21.58 -10.49
C THR A 103 1.32 -21.87 -9.33
N PRO A 104 1.90 -23.08 -9.17
CA PRO A 104 2.86 -23.33 -8.10
C PRO A 104 4.07 -22.38 -8.14
N TYR A 105 4.57 -22.08 -9.35
CA TYR A 105 5.67 -21.16 -9.54
C TYR A 105 5.26 -19.71 -9.24
N ALA A 106 4.05 -19.31 -9.67
CA ALA A 106 3.50 -17.99 -9.36
C ALA A 106 3.34 -17.76 -7.85
N ILE A 107 2.95 -18.79 -7.09
CA ILE A 107 2.85 -18.70 -5.62
C ILE A 107 4.24 -18.51 -5.00
N ILE A 108 5.24 -19.28 -5.44
CA ILE A 108 6.62 -19.16 -4.92
C ILE A 108 7.20 -17.79 -5.23
N ILE A 109 7.05 -17.32 -6.48
CA ILE A 109 7.50 -15.99 -6.89
C ILE A 109 6.76 -14.92 -6.06
N GLY A 110 5.44 -15.02 -5.96
CA GLY A 110 4.64 -14.11 -5.16
C GLY A 110 5.08 -14.05 -3.69
N ALA A 111 5.42 -15.18 -3.07
CA ALA A 111 5.85 -15.24 -1.68
C ALA A 111 7.29 -14.74 -1.44
N ILE A 112 8.13 -14.67 -2.48
CA ILE A 112 9.51 -14.18 -2.37
C ILE A 112 9.58 -12.66 -2.62
N PHE A 113 8.72 -12.16 -3.50
CA PHE A 113 8.73 -10.77 -3.96
C PHE A 113 7.64 -9.90 -3.31
N ALA A 114 6.69 -10.51 -2.58
CA ALA A 114 5.81 -9.81 -1.67
C ALA A 114 6.51 -9.58 -0.35
#